data_AF-A0A268FB73-F1
#
_entry.id   AF-A0A268FB73-F1
#
_cell.length_a   1.000
_cell.length_b   1.000
_cell.length_c   1.000
_cell.angle_alpha   90.00
_cell.angle_beta   90.00
_cell.angle_gamma   90.00
#
_symmetry.space_group_name_H-M   'P 1'
#
loop_
_entity.id
_entity.type
_entity.pdbx_description
1 polymer ?
#
loop_
_entity_poly.entity_id
_entity_poly.type
_entity_poly.pdbx_seq_one_letter_code
_entity_poly.pdbx_strand_id
1 'polypeptide(L)'
;MMRVALNFAIMLEQVKAKGFKEEAVSKALETEDFAFFQNCGNGLPDWQTLFSYYKDNKASVKAIMQDDYEITFLTKGTLKRLILLKYQLVEGRDYEDCGESIGTITLPKESFQQFTKILAKNWTIVVLEENQDNVIFDVKLFVID
;
A
#
# COMPACT_ATOMS: atom_id res chain seq x y z
N MET A 1 -7.59 7.31 10.94
CA MET A 1 -6.47 6.44 10.50
C MET A 1 -6.37 5.18 11.32
N MET A 2 -6.70 4.07 10.68
CA MET A 2 -6.65 2.75 11.29
C MET A 2 -5.27 2.12 11.11
N ARG A 3 -4.69 1.54 12.17
CA ARG A 3 -3.46 0.76 12.06
C ARG A 3 -3.79 -0.61 11.49
N VAL A 4 -3.18 -0.98 10.38
CA VAL A 4 -3.46 -2.24 9.68
C VAL A 4 -2.20 -3.05 9.46
N ALA A 5 -2.36 -4.37 9.43
CA ALA A 5 -1.27 -5.26 9.05
C ALA A 5 -1.03 -5.17 7.54
N LEU A 6 0.25 -5.12 7.19
CA LEU A 6 0.74 -4.91 5.84
C LEU A 6 0.17 -5.88 4.80
N ASN A 7 0.05 -7.17 5.16
CA ASN A 7 -0.41 -8.19 4.24
C ASN A 7 -1.81 -7.86 3.70
N PHE A 8 -2.72 -7.43 4.57
CA PHE A 8 -4.08 -7.06 4.18
C PHE A 8 -4.12 -5.74 3.40
N ALA A 9 -3.25 -4.78 3.75
CA ALA A 9 -3.09 -3.57 2.96
C ALA A 9 -2.66 -3.89 1.52
N ILE A 10 -1.62 -4.71 1.34
CA ILE A 10 -1.14 -5.14 0.02
C ILE A 10 -2.24 -5.89 -0.75
N MET A 11 -2.95 -6.81 -0.09
CA MET A 11 -4.01 -7.59 -0.75
C MET A 11 -5.15 -6.71 -1.26
N LEU A 12 -5.57 -5.72 -0.48
CA LEU A 12 -6.66 -4.83 -0.88
C LEU A 12 -6.19 -3.76 -1.88
N GLU A 13 -4.96 -3.25 -1.77
CA GLU A 13 -4.37 -2.38 -2.80
C GLU A 13 -4.21 -3.13 -4.14
N GLN A 14 -3.92 -4.43 -4.11
CA GLN A 14 -3.90 -5.28 -5.31
C GLN A 14 -5.27 -5.39 -5.97
N VAL A 15 -6.35 -5.45 -5.18
CA VAL A 15 -7.73 -5.46 -5.67
C VAL A 15 -8.11 -4.07 -6.21
N LYS A 16 -7.74 -2.99 -5.51
CA LYS A 16 -7.95 -1.60 -5.96
C LYS A 16 -7.23 -1.31 -7.28
N ALA A 17 -6.02 -1.82 -7.46
CA ALA A 17 -5.26 -1.68 -8.71
C ALA A 17 -5.95 -2.32 -9.93
N LYS A 18 -6.93 -3.22 -9.71
CA LYS A 18 -7.79 -3.78 -10.76
C LYS A 18 -9.04 -2.93 -11.05
N GLY A 19 -9.23 -1.81 -10.34
CA GLY A 19 -10.35 -0.87 -10.51
C GLY A 19 -11.61 -1.21 -9.70
N PHE A 20 -11.54 -2.16 -8.78
CA PHE A 20 -12.69 -2.53 -7.94
C PHE A 20 -12.94 -1.51 -6.82
N LYS A 21 -14.21 -1.17 -6.61
CA LYS A 21 -14.69 -0.23 -5.58
C LYS A 21 -15.04 -0.93 -4.26
N GLU A 22 -15.08 -0.16 -3.18
CA GLU A 22 -15.36 -0.65 -1.81
C GLU A 22 -16.60 -1.54 -1.73
N GLU A 23 -17.71 -1.19 -2.39
CA GLU A 23 -18.96 -1.94 -2.29
C GLU A 23 -18.84 -3.32 -2.95
N ALA A 24 -18.17 -3.40 -4.10
CA ALA A 24 -17.94 -4.66 -4.80
C ALA A 24 -17.00 -5.57 -4.01
N VAL A 25 -15.93 -5.01 -3.46
CA VAL A 25 -14.96 -5.75 -2.63
C VAL A 25 -15.62 -6.24 -1.35
N SER A 26 -16.38 -5.39 -0.66
CA SER A 26 -17.09 -5.76 0.58
C SER A 26 -18.09 -6.87 0.32
N LYS A 27 -18.89 -6.77 -0.75
CA LYS A 27 -19.82 -7.83 -1.15
C LYS A 27 -19.10 -9.15 -1.42
N ALA A 28 -18.00 -9.11 -2.18
CA ALA A 28 -17.21 -10.31 -2.49
C ALA A 28 -16.58 -10.94 -1.24
N LEU A 29 -16.15 -10.14 -0.25
CA LEU A 29 -15.66 -10.63 1.04
C LEU A 29 -16.79 -11.24 1.89
N GLU A 30 -17.98 -10.64 1.88
CA GLU A 30 -19.16 -11.15 2.60
C GLU A 30 -19.66 -12.48 2.05
N THR A 31 -19.60 -12.66 0.73
CA THR A 31 -20.02 -13.90 0.06
C THR A 31 -18.87 -14.90 -0.15
N GLU A 32 -17.67 -14.61 0.34
CA GLU A 32 -16.45 -15.42 0.13
C GLU A 32 -16.25 -15.78 -1.37
N ASP A 33 -16.41 -14.81 -2.26
CA ASP A 33 -16.30 -15.00 -3.72
C ASP A 33 -14.83 -15.20 -4.14
N PHE A 34 -14.34 -16.43 -4.05
CA PHE A 34 -12.98 -16.78 -4.44
C PHE A 34 -12.63 -16.40 -5.87
N ALA A 35 -13.57 -16.55 -6.81
CA ALA A 35 -13.32 -16.30 -8.23
C ALA A 35 -13.04 -14.80 -8.46
N PHE A 36 -13.75 -13.92 -7.77
CA PHE A 36 -13.49 -12.48 -7.77
C PHE A 36 -12.03 -12.18 -7.39
N PHE A 37 -11.54 -12.75 -6.29
CA PHE A 37 -10.20 -12.46 -5.78
C PHE A 37 -9.08 -13.17 -6.55
N GLN A 38 -9.30 -14.38 -7.07
CA GLN A 38 -8.33 -15.07 -7.93
C GLN A 38 -7.98 -14.27 -9.19
N ASN A 39 -8.96 -13.55 -9.76
CA ASN A 39 -8.73 -12.64 -10.88
C ASN A 39 -7.88 -11.41 -10.52
N CYS A 40 -7.70 -11.13 -9.22
CA CYS A 40 -6.84 -10.08 -8.72
C CYS A 40 -5.39 -10.54 -8.53
N GLY A 41 -5.11 -11.85 -8.52
CA GLY A 41 -3.78 -12.46 -8.38
C GLY A 41 -3.72 -13.49 -7.22
N ASN A 42 -2.58 -13.61 -6.54
CA ASN A 42 -2.34 -14.73 -5.60
C ASN A 42 -2.64 -14.44 -4.11
N GLY A 43 -2.99 -13.21 -3.73
CA GLY A 43 -3.11 -12.82 -2.31
C GLY A 43 -1.78 -12.81 -1.56
N LEU A 44 -1.81 -12.57 -0.24
CA LEU A 44 -0.65 -12.64 0.65
C LEU A 44 -1.06 -12.95 2.10
N PRO A 45 -0.95 -14.21 2.60
CA PRO A 45 -0.43 -15.38 1.89
C PRO A 45 -1.42 -15.96 0.86
N ASP A 46 -2.72 -15.83 1.09
CA ASP A 46 -3.80 -16.30 0.20
C ASP A 46 -5.12 -15.54 0.47
N TRP A 47 -6.10 -15.68 -0.42
CA TRP A 47 -7.41 -15.00 -0.28
C TRP A 47 -8.27 -15.55 0.86
N GLN A 48 -8.11 -16.82 1.24
CA GLN A 48 -8.82 -17.42 2.37
C GLN A 48 -8.49 -16.66 3.67
N THR A 49 -7.24 -16.26 3.83
CA THR A 49 -6.77 -15.47 4.97
C THR A 49 -7.42 -14.09 5.00
N LEU A 50 -7.66 -13.45 3.85
CA LEU A 50 -8.38 -12.18 3.78
C LEU A 50 -9.87 -12.33 4.13
N PHE A 51 -10.52 -13.41 3.71
CA PHE A 51 -11.91 -13.69 4.13
C PHE A 51 -12.03 -13.87 5.64
N SER A 52 -11.16 -14.68 6.24
CA SER A 52 -11.12 -14.85 7.69
C SER A 52 -10.83 -13.53 8.40
N TYR A 53 -9.88 -12.73 7.90
CA TYR A 53 -9.57 -11.42 8.45
C TYR A 53 -10.76 -10.46 8.39
N TYR A 54 -11.50 -10.43 7.27
CA TYR A 54 -12.63 -9.52 7.08
C TYR A 54 -13.76 -9.74 8.10
N LYS A 55 -14.01 -10.99 8.52
CA LYS A 55 -15.06 -11.33 9.51
C LYS A 55 -14.92 -10.53 10.80
N ASP A 56 -13.68 -10.38 11.27
CA ASP A 56 -13.37 -9.70 12.53
C ASP A 56 -12.90 -8.25 12.33
N ASN A 57 -12.48 -7.87 11.12
CA ASN A 57 -11.78 -6.60 10.86
C ASN A 57 -12.42 -5.78 9.72
N LYS A 58 -13.76 -5.79 9.59
CA LYS A 58 -14.49 -5.02 8.57
C LYS A 58 -14.07 -3.55 8.50
N ALA A 59 -13.88 -2.92 9.66
CA ALA A 59 -13.47 -1.52 9.74
C ALA A 59 -12.07 -1.28 9.16
N SER A 60 -11.15 -2.24 9.31
CA SER A 60 -9.80 -2.17 8.74
C SER A 60 -9.81 -2.30 7.23
N VAL A 61 -10.62 -3.22 6.71
CA VAL A 61 -10.81 -3.35 5.27
C VAL A 61 -11.38 -2.06 4.68
N LYS A 62 -12.41 -1.50 5.31
CA LYS A 62 -12.98 -0.22 4.91
C LYS A 62 -11.95 0.90 4.92
N ALA A 63 -11.18 1.02 5.99
CA ALA A 63 -10.12 2.02 6.10
C ALA A 63 -9.08 1.90 4.96
N ILE A 64 -8.72 0.69 4.55
CA ILE A 64 -7.80 0.47 3.42
C ILE A 64 -8.43 0.86 2.08
N MET A 65 -9.70 0.49 1.87
CA MET A 65 -10.43 0.88 0.64
C MET A 65 -10.60 2.40 0.52
N GLN A 66 -10.62 3.13 1.64
CA GLN A 66 -10.80 4.57 1.72
C GLN A 66 -9.51 5.37 1.93
N ASP A 67 -8.34 4.72 1.91
CA ASP A 67 -7.04 5.36 2.14
C ASP A 67 -6.90 6.07 3.52
N ASP A 68 -7.65 5.62 4.53
CA ASP A 68 -7.56 6.08 5.93
C ASP A 68 -6.87 5.05 6.83
N TYR A 69 -5.67 4.62 6.44
CA TYR A 69 -4.90 3.61 7.17
C TYR A 69 -3.43 3.99 7.33
N GLU A 70 -2.79 3.42 8.35
CA GLU A 70 -1.34 3.45 8.59
C GLU A 70 -0.85 2.01 8.67
N ILE A 71 0.24 1.70 7.98
CA ILE A 71 0.86 0.39 8.07
C ILE A 71 1.73 0.32 9.32
N THR A 72 1.58 -0.75 10.10
CA THR A 72 2.32 -0.89 11.37
C THR A 72 3.82 -1.15 11.19
N PHE A 73 4.21 -1.87 10.13
CA PHE A 73 5.59 -2.22 9.82
C PHE A 73 5.74 -2.49 8.32
N LEU A 74 6.84 -2.04 7.72
CA LEU A 74 7.18 -2.27 6.32
C LEU A 74 8.61 -2.77 6.17
N THR A 75 8.80 -3.86 5.44
CA THR A 75 10.12 -4.20 4.87
C THR A 75 10.35 -3.45 3.57
N LYS A 76 11.60 -3.36 3.09
CA LYS A 76 11.91 -2.70 1.80
C LYS A 76 11.18 -3.35 0.63
N GLY A 77 11.20 -4.69 0.55
CA GLY A 77 10.54 -5.42 -0.53
C GLY A 77 9.02 -5.21 -0.55
N THR A 78 8.39 -5.16 0.62
CA THR A 78 6.95 -4.88 0.72
C THR A 78 6.61 -3.41 0.48
N LEU A 79 7.51 -2.48 0.81
CA LEU A 79 7.35 -1.07 0.46
C LEU A 79 7.40 -0.88 -1.06
N LYS A 80 8.35 -1.51 -1.76
CA LYS A 80 8.40 -1.56 -3.23
C LYS A 80 7.10 -2.11 -3.83
N ARG A 81 6.57 -3.20 -3.25
CA ARG A 81 5.29 -3.78 -3.69
C ARG A 81 4.11 -2.83 -3.47
N LEU A 82 4.06 -2.14 -2.32
CA LEU A 82 3.04 -1.13 -2.06
C LEU A 82 3.11 0.01 -3.07
N ILE A 83 4.31 0.51 -3.35
CA ILE A 83 4.55 1.58 -4.33
C ILE A 83 4.03 1.17 -5.72
N LEU A 84 4.37 -0.05 -6.16
CA LEU A 84 3.89 -0.61 -7.41
C LEU A 84 2.37 -0.69 -7.48
N LEU A 85 1.72 -1.25 -6.45
CA LEU A 85 0.28 -1.47 -6.49
C LEU A 85 -0.51 -0.15 -6.39
N LYS A 86 -0.05 0.78 -5.57
CA LYS A 86 -0.78 2.01 -5.25
C LYS A 86 -0.54 3.12 -6.25
N TYR A 87 0.69 3.24 -6.75
CA TYR A 87 1.11 4.35 -7.61
C TYR A 87 1.59 3.89 -8.99
N GLN A 88 1.60 2.58 -9.27
CA GLN A 88 2.01 2.01 -10.56
C GLN A 88 3.45 2.32 -10.95
N LEU A 89 4.29 2.63 -9.95
CA LEU A 89 5.72 2.92 -10.13
C LEU A 89 6.55 1.63 -10.06
N VAL A 90 7.48 1.49 -10.99
CA VAL A 90 8.32 0.31 -11.21
C VAL A 90 9.79 0.66 -10.93
N GLU A 91 10.44 -0.17 -10.13
CA GLU A 91 11.88 -0.07 -9.85
C GLU A 91 12.71 -0.13 -11.14
N GLY A 92 13.73 0.72 -11.25
CA GLY A 92 14.60 0.85 -12.43
C GLY A 92 13.97 1.63 -13.59
N ARG A 93 12.69 2.03 -13.47
CA ARG A 93 12.00 2.92 -14.42
C ARG A 93 11.62 4.25 -13.75
N ASP A 94 10.95 4.17 -12.61
CA ASP A 94 10.33 5.31 -11.94
C ASP A 94 11.00 5.67 -10.61
N TYR A 95 11.80 4.76 -10.05
CA TYR A 95 12.60 4.94 -8.83
C TYR A 95 13.73 3.91 -8.79
N GLU A 96 14.68 4.07 -7.88
CA GLU A 96 15.82 3.15 -7.71
C GLU A 96 15.88 2.52 -6.30
N ASP A 97 16.44 1.31 -6.19
CA ASP A 97 16.87 0.76 -4.90
C ASP A 97 18.33 1.13 -4.67
N CYS A 98 18.56 1.99 -3.67
CA CYS A 98 19.88 2.50 -3.32
C CYS A 98 20.45 1.78 -2.08
N GLY A 99 20.05 0.53 -1.83
CA GLY A 99 20.51 -0.25 -0.68
C GLY A 99 19.66 -0.01 0.56
N GLU A 100 20.00 1.01 1.35
CA GLU A 100 19.27 1.34 2.59
C GLU A 100 18.09 2.30 2.35
N SER A 101 17.91 2.74 1.11
CA SER A 101 16.83 3.63 0.71
C SER A 101 16.20 3.22 -0.62
N ILE A 102 14.97 3.67 -0.83
CA ILE A 102 14.31 3.71 -2.13
C ILE A 102 14.36 5.15 -2.59
N GLY A 103 15.04 5.40 -3.70
CA GLY A 103 15.44 6.74 -4.11
C GLY A 103 14.66 7.31 -5.28
N THR A 104 14.56 8.64 -5.32
CA THR A 104 14.04 9.42 -6.46
C THR A 104 12.60 9.05 -6.85
N ILE A 105 11.75 8.78 -5.87
CA ILE A 105 10.32 8.58 -6.11
C ILE A 105 9.70 9.93 -6.42
N THR A 106 8.92 10.01 -7.50
CA THR A 106 8.13 11.19 -7.83
C THR A 106 6.65 10.89 -7.68
N LEU A 107 5.93 11.69 -6.88
CA LEU A 107 4.48 11.60 -6.73
C LEU A 107 3.81 12.97 -6.86
N PRO A 108 2.57 13.04 -7.38
CA PRO A 108 1.72 14.22 -7.22
C PRO A 108 1.54 14.58 -5.74
N LYS A 109 1.40 15.86 -5.41
CA LYS A 109 1.29 16.32 -4.00
C LYS A 109 0.25 15.58 -3.18
N GLU A 110 -0.94 15.35 -3.74
CA GLU A 110 -1.99 14.62 -3.05
C GLU A 110 -1.58 13.17 -2.75
N SER A 111 -0.97 12.49 -3.73
CA SER A 111 -0.45 11.13 -3.56
C SER A 111 0.70 11.08 -2.56
N PHE A 112 1.58 12.09 -2.54
CA PHE A 112 2.63 12.22 -1.54
C PHE A 112 2.07 12.40 -0.13
N GLN A 113 1.06 13.25 0.05
CA GLN A 113 0.39 13.43 1.35
C GLN A 113 -0.34 12.15 1.82
N GLN A 114 -0.85 11.33 0.90
CA GLN A 114 -1.39 10.02 1.24
C GLN A 114 -0.25 9.04 1.60
N PHE A 115 0.84 9.05 0.82
CA PHE A 115 2.00 8.20 1.05
C PHE A 115 2.60 8.41 2.45
N THR A 116 2.76 9.66 2.87
CA THR A 116 3.32 10.01 4.18
C THR A 116 2.46 9.51 5.34
N LYS A 117 1.14 9.39 5.14
CA LYS A 117 0.18 8.90 6.13
C LYS A 117 0.19 7.37 6.26
N ILE A 118 0.31 6.66 5.14
CA ILE A 118 0.31 5.19 5.14
C ILE A 118 1.65 4.59 5.57
N LEU A 119 2.75 5.34 5.40
CA LEU A 119 4.11 4.85 5.61
C LEU A 119 4.35 4.47 7.08
N ALA A 120 4.88 3.26 7.28
CA ALA A 120 5.22 2.77 8.61
C ALA A 120 6.36 3.60 9.24
N LYS A 121 6.29 3.78 10.56
CA LYS A 121 7.22 4.62 11.35
C LYS A 121 8.68 4.19 11.31
N ASN A 122 8.98 2.97 10.86
CA ASN A 122 10.35 2.52 10.65
C ASN A 122 10.99 3.06 9.36
N TRP A 123 10.30 3.96 8.64
CA TRP A 123 10.81 4.65 7.46
C TRP A 123 10.73 6.16 7.63
N THR A 124 11.67 6.86 7.02
CA THR A 124 11.75 8.31 7.00
C THR A 124 11.75 8.80 5.56
N ILE A 125 11.02 9.88 5.29
CA ILE A 125 10.95 10.53 3.99
C ILE A 125 11.96 11.68 3.96
N VAL A 126 12.76 11.75 2.90
CA VAL A 126 13.66 12.87 2.62
C VAL A 126 13.21 13.53 1.32
N VAL A 127 12.63 14.73 1.42
CA VAL A 127 12.23 15.49 0.23
C VAL A 127 13.47 16.07 -0.45
N LEU A 128 13.59 15.81 -1.75
CA LEU A 128 14.68 16.30 -2.59
C LEU A 128 14.27 17.57 -3.34
N GLU A 129 13.06 17.56 -3.90
CA GLU A 129 12.47 18.68 -4.65
C GLU A 129 10.95 18.70 -4.47
N GLU A 130 10.36 19.90 -4.43
CA GLU A 130 8.92 20.09 -4.46
C GLU A 130 8.59 21.26 -5.39
N ASN A 131 7.74 21.00 -6.40
CA ASN A 131 7.19 22.04 -7.27
C ASN A 131 5.69 22.23 -7.00
N GLN A 132 4.93 22.81 -7.93
CA GLN A 132 3.49 23.04 -7.71
C GLN A 132 2.67 21.74 -7.74
N ASP A 133 3.09 20.76 -8.54
CA ASP A 133 2.30 19.57 -8.84
C ASP A 133 2.85 18.31 -8.17
N ASN A 134 4.17 18.21 -8.05
CA ASN A 134 4.87 16.98 -7.66
C ASN A 134 5.90 17.21 -6.54
N VAL A 135 6.17 16.11 -5.84
CA VAL A 135 7.24 15.99 -4.84
C VAL A 135 8.16 14.85 -5.27
N ILE A 136 9.47 15.12 -5.27
CA ILE A 136 10.53 14.13 -5.49
C ILE A 136 11.17 13.85 -4.14
N PHE A 137 11.23 12.58 -3.74
CA PHE A 137 11.69 12.19 -2.41
C PHE A 137 12.34 10.81 -2.37
N ASP A 138 13.17 10.61 -1.36
CA ASP A 138 13.70 9.31 -0.96
C ASP A 138 12.94 8.78 0.25
N VAL A 139 12.95 7.46 0.41
CA VAL A 139 12.41 6.77 1.59
C VAL A 139 13.52 5.90 2.19
N LYS A 140 13.94 6.23 3.40
CA LYS A 140 15.10 5.63 4.09
C LYS A 140 14.64 4.80 5.27
N LEU A 141 15.25 3.64 5.47
CA LEU A 141 14.98 2.85 6.67
C LEU A 141 15.51 3.65 7.87
N PHE A 142 14.67 3.81 8.90
CA PHE A 142 15.09 4.45 10.14
C PHE A 142 16.00 3.47 10.91
N VAL A 143 17.28 3.80 10.98
CA VAL A 143 18.26 3.13 11.85
C VAL A 143 18.44 4.03 13.07
N ILE A 144 18.17 3.51 14.26
CA ILE A 144 18.56 4.18 15.51
C ILE A 144 20.05 3.90 15.67
N ASP A 145 20.87 4.93 15.48
CA ASP A 145 22.28 4.92 15.87
C ASP A 145 22.45 4.91 17.41
#